data_AF-A0A2U3KBQ2-F1
#
_entry.id   AF-A0A2U3KBQ2-F1
#
_cell.length_a   1.000
_cell.length_b   1.000
_cell.length_c   1.000
_cell.angle_alpha   90.00
_cell.angle_beta   90.00
_cell.angle_gamma   90.00
#
_symmetry.space_group_name_H-M   'P 1'
#
loop_
_entity.id
_entity.type
_entity.pdbx_description
1 polymer ?
#
loop_
_entity_poly.entity_id
_entity_poly.type
_entity_poly.pdbx_seq_one_letter_code
_entity_poly.pdbx_strand_id
1 'polypeptide(L)'
;MVYRHLAPLLDNLRKIDFLLRVEDPAVNRGQIASDFDAELEKALLVGGGTPFEIRLPPNVPQELDFALAYGGRSVAVEIEKANREKILRDILKCHMYLHAGADFAMVVLPKNYSHSHGVWNLFDFGVQRFQECLTYGFGAADTLDRILLLGFEQFVASTNAPLSQKTRLARHA
;
A
#
# COMPACT_ATOMS: atom_id res chain seq x y z
N MET A 1 -14.70 -11.12 -2.96
CA MET A 1 -14.24 -11.97 -4.09
C MET A 1 -12.74 -11.85 -4.30
N VAL A 2 -12.21 -10.62 -4.33
CA VAL A 2 -10.78 -10.30 -4.49
C VAL A 2 -9.86 -11.06 -3.52
N TYR A 3 -10.18 -11.11 -2.21
CA TYR A 3 -9.33 -11.80 -1.23
C TYR A 3 -9.10 -13.28 -1.58
N ARG A 4 -10.15 -14.02 -1.95
CA ARG A 4 -9.99 -15.45 -2.29
C ARG A 4 -9.10 -15.66 -3.52
N HIS A 5 -9.12 -14.71 -4.46
CA HIS A 5 -8.28 -14.76 -5.66
C HIS A 5 -6.83 -14.41 -5.34
N LEU A 6 -6.59 -13.39 -4.50
CA LEU A 6 -5.24 -12.92 -4.18
C LEU A 6 -4.59 -13.64 -3.00
N ALA A 7 -5.35 -14.33 -2.15
CA ALA A 7 -4.80 -15.03 -0.98
C ALA A 7 -3.64 -15.97 -1.31
N PRO A 8 -3.69 -16.81 -2.37
CA PRO A 8 -2.56 -17.68 -2.69
C PRO A 8 -1.27 -16.91 -3.08
N LEU A 9 -1.40 -15.71 -3.65
CA LEU A 9 -0.27 -14.83 -3.93
C LEU A 9 0.27 -14.20 -2.64
N LEU A 10 -0.62 -13.71 -1.79
CA LEU A 10 -0.29 -12.96 -0.57
C LEU A 10 0.19 -13.86 0.57
N ASP A 11 -0.32 -15.09 0.70
CA ASP A 11 0.06 -16.06 1.74
C ASP A 11 1.53 -16.51 1.61
N ASN A 12 2.11 -16.35 0.41
CA ASN A 12 3.54 -16.59 0.17
C ASN A 12 4.43 -15.40 0.60
N LEU A 13 3.86 -14.22 0.83
CA LEU A 13 4.60 -13.04 1.31
C LEU A 13 4.79 -13.11 2.83
N ARG A 14 5.88 -13.74 3.27
CA ARG A 14 6.20 -13.82 4.70
C ARG A 14 7.04 -12.66 5.21
N LYS A 15 8.00 -12.20 4.40
CA LYS A 15 8.93 -11.14 4.76
C LYS A 15 9.43 -10.46 3.49
N ILE A 16 9.45 -9.13 3.51
CA ILE A 16 10.02 -8.30 2.46
C ILE A 16 11.05 -7.41 3.16
N ASP A 17 12.31 -7.56 2.76
CA ASP A 17 13.38 -6.69 3.23
C ASP A 17 13.42 -5.46 2.32
N PHE A 18 13.44 -4.27 2.93
CA PHE A 18 13.44 -2.99 2.22
C PHE A 18 14.24 -1.98 3.03
N LEU A 19 14.74 -0.95 2.36
CA LEU A 19 15.41 0.18 2.97
C LEU A 19 14.40 1.26 3.34
N LEU A 20 14.56 1.80 4.55
CA LEU A 20 13.87 2.97 5.03
C LEU A 20 14.91 3.97 5.53
N ARG A 21 14.95 5.15 4.93
CA ARG A 21 15.85 6.23 5.30
C ARG A 21 15.04 7.42 5.75
N VAL A 22 15.41 8.00 6.89
CA VAL A 22 14.88 9.28 7.33
C VAL A 22 15.87 10.33 6.84
N GLU A 23 15.44 11.14 5.88
CA GLU A 23 16.23 12.26 5.37
C GLU A 23 16.51 13.28 6.49
N ASP A 24 17.54 14.11 6.30
CA ASP A 24 17.91 15.12 7.31
C ASP A 24 16.70 16.00 7.69
N PRO A 25 16.29 16.02 8.98
CA PRO A 25 15.25 16.92 9.48
C PRO A 25 15.48 18.40 9.17
N ALA A 26 16.74 18.83 9.07
CA ALA A 26 17.11 20.21 8.79
C ALA A 26 16.93 20.60 7.31
N VAL A 27 16.95 19.63 6.39
CA VAL A 27 16.91 19.86 4.94
C VAL A 27 15.55 19.50 4.35
N ASN A 28 14.97 18.35 4.73
CA ASN A 28 13.75 17.80 4.13
C ASN A 28 12.65 17.51 5.16
N ARG A 29 12.67 18.19 6.31
CA ARG A 29 11.71 17.99 7.42
C ARG A 29 11.58 16.54 7.88
N GLY A 30 12.62 15.72 7.66
CA GLY A 30 12.62 14.32 8.07
C GLY A 30 11.74 13.45 7.19
N GLN A 31 11.66 13.78 5.88
CA GLN A 31 10.99 12.96 4.89
C GLN A 31 11.53 11.53 4.92
N ILE A 32 10.64 10.56 4.78
CA ILE A 32 11.02 9.15 4.77
C ILE A 32 11.13 8.72 3.31
N ALA A 33 12.34 8.32 2.91
CA ALA A 33 12.58 7.63 1.65
C ALA A 33 12.48 6.11 1.91
N SER A 34 11.82 5.40 1.00
CA SER A 34 11.68 3.94 1.11
C SER A 34 11.52 3.31 -0.26
N ASP A 35 12.24 2.22 -0.49
CA ASP A 35 12.16 1.37 -1.68
C ASP A 35 11.16 0.21 -1.53
N PHE A 36 10.30 0.25 -0.50
CA PHE A 36 9.32 -0.79 -0.20
C PHE A 36 8.43 -1.13 -1.41
N ASP A 37 8.07 -0.13 -2.21
CA ASP A 37 7.15 -0.29 -3.34
C ASP A 37 7.74 -1.24 -4.38
N ALA A 38 9.02 -1.05 -4.71
CA ALA A 38 9.75 -1.89 -5.64
C ALA A 38 10.02 -3.30 -5.07
N GLU A 39 10.37 -3.41 -3.79
CA GLU A 39 10.61 -4.73 -3.17
C GLU A 39 9.29 -5.52 -2.98
N LEU A 40 8.17 -4.84 -2.74
CA LEU A 40 6.84 -5.47 -2.72
C LEU A 40 6.43 -5.96 -4.12
N GLU A 41 6.58 -5.12 -5.15
CA GLU A 41 6.32 -5.52 -6.53
C GLU A 41 7.12 -6.78 -6.88
N LYS A 42 8.44 -6.74 -6.68
CA LYS A 42 9.34 -7.87 -6.93
C LYS A 42 8.93 -9.13 -6.17
N ALA A 43 8.55 -9.00 -4.89
CA ALA A 43 8.10 -10.14 -4.09
C ALA A 43 6.81 -10.75 -4.65
N LEU A 44 5.86 -9.93 -5.10
CA LEU A 44 4.63 -10.38 -5.75
C LEU A 44 4.92 -11.04 -7.11
N LEU A 45 5.87 -10.52 -7.89
CA LEU A 45 6.29 -11.13 -9.14
C LEU A 45 6.93 -12.51 -8.92
N VAL A 46 7.80 -12.65 -7.92
CA VAL A 46 8.37 -13.95 -7.51
C VAL A 46 7.28 -14.91 -7.03
N GLY A 47 6.24 -14.39 -6.38
CA GLY A 47 5.06 -15.15 -5.92
C GLY A 47 4.14 -15.65 -7.04
N GLY A 48 4.46 -15.37 -8.31
CA GLY A 48 3.70 -15.81 -9.48
C GLY A 48 2.87 -14.72 -10.14
N GLY A 49 2.98 -13.47 -9.67
CA GLY A 49 2.52 -12.31 -10.43
C GLY A 49 3.36 -12.09 -11.68
N THR A 50 2.79 -11.47 -12.70
CA THR A 50 3.52 -11.02 -13.89
C THR A 50 3.35 -9.52 -14.08
N PRO A 51 4.37 -8.79 -14.59
CA PRO A 51 4.23 -7.36 -14.84
C PRO A 51 3.02 -7.07 -15.73
N PHE A 52 2.28 -6.01 -15.42
CA PHE A 52 1.11 -5.62 -16.19
C PHE A 52 1.00 -4.10 -16.26
N GLU A 53 0.60 -3.58 -17.42
CA GLU A 53 0.40 -2.16 -17.62
C GLU A 53 -1.09 -1.87 -17.77
N ILE A 54 -1.64 -1.09 -16.84
CA ILE A 54 -3.02 -0.60 -16.95
C ILE A 54 -3.01 0.65 -17.82
N ARG A 55 -3.73 0.59 -18.95
CA ARG A 55 -3.92 1.76 -19.81
C ARG A 55 -4.95 2.70 -19.19
N LEU A 56 -4.46 3.71 -18.48
CA LEU A 56 -5.31 4.73 -17.87
C LEU A 56 -5.79 5.74 -18.92
N PRO A 57 -7.05 6.21 -18.83
CA PRO A 57 -7.54 7.31 -19.68
C PRO A 57 -6.68 8.58 -19.53
N PRO A 58 -6.60 9.45 -20.56
CA PRO A 58 -5.73 10.64 -20.53
C PRO A 58 -6.04 11.64 -19.40
N ASN A 59 -7.26 11.60 -18.86
CA ASN A 59 -7.72 12.46 -17.77
C ASN A 59 -7.53 11.84 -16.38
N VAL A 60 -7.02 10.61 -16.30
CA VAL A 60 -6.64 9.97 -15.04
C VAL A 60 -5.14 10.19 -14.83
N PRO A 61 -4.72 10.83 -13.72
CA PRO A 61 -3.30 10.97 -13.41
C PRO A 61 -2.63 9.58 -13.39
N GLN A 62 -1.53 9.43 -14.13
CA GLN A 62 -0.67 8.24 -14.04
C GLN A 62 0.16 8.30 -12.75
N GLU A 63 -0.51 8.04 -11.62
CA GLU A 63 0.06 7.99 -10.27
C GLU A 63 -0.11 6.60 -9.64
N LEU A 64 -0.24 5.57 -10.48
CA LEU A 64 -0.29 4.19 -10.02
C LEU A 64 1.11 3.77 -9.56
N ASP A 65 1.23 3.16 -8.38
CA ASP A 65 2.54 2.69 -7.90
C ASP A 65 3.04 1.52 -8.77
N PHE A 66 2.21 0.49 -8.97
CA PHE A 66 2.43 -0.54 -9.99
C PHE A 66 1.16 -1.34 -10.30
N ALA A 67 1.22 -2.17 -11.34
CA ALA A 67 0.22 -3.19 -11.62
C ALA A 67 0.86 -4.53 -12.00
N LEU A 68 0.12 -5.60 -11.71
CA LEU A 68 0.50 -6.95 -12.07
C LEU A 68 -0.72 -7.73 -12.55
N ALA A 69 -0.48 -8.86 -13.22
CA ALA A 69 -1.50 -9.85 -13.47
C ALA A 69 -1.24 -11.10 -12.63
N TYR A 70 -2.30 -11.70 -12.11
CA TYR A 70 -2.26 -12.95 -11.35
C TYR A 70 -3.51 -13.79 -11.62
N GLY A 71 -3.33 -15.07 -11.97
CA GLY A 71 -4.44 -15.96 -12.29
C GLY A 71 -5.34 -15.44 -13.43
N GLY A 72 -4.74 -14.77 -14.43
CA GLY A 72 -5.46 -14.17 -15.57
C GLY A 72 -6.26 -12.90 -15.24
N ARG A 73 -6.07 -12.32 -14.05
CA ARG A 73 -6.73 -11.09 -13.59
C ARG A 73 -5.70 -10.00 -13.35
N SER A 74 -6.02 -8.77 -13.75
CA SER A 74 -5.20 -7.59 -13.52
C SER A 74 -5.45 -7.00 -12.13
N VAL A 75 -4.38 -6.54 -11.48
CA VAL A 75 -4.39 -5.99 -10.11
C VAL A 75 -3.64 -4.66 -10.12
N ALA A 76 -4.36 -3.58 -9.82
CA ALA A 76 -3.77 -2.26 -9.55
C ALA A 76 -3.31 -2.17 -8.09
N VAL A 77 -2.14 -1.62 -7.81
CA VAL A 77 -1.63 -1.49 -6.43
C VAL A 77 -1.29 -0.05 -6.09
N GLU A 78 -1.72 0.33 -4.89
CA GLU A 78 -1.48 1.62 -4.25
C GLU A 78 -0.87 1.40 -2.86
N ILE A 79 0.10 2.23 -2.48
CA ILE A 79 0.87 2.09 -1.26
C ILE A 79 0.95 3.45 -0.56
N GLU A 80 0.32 3.54 0.61
CA GLU A 80 0.42 4.75 1.44
C GLU A 80 1.18 4.44 2.73
N LYS A 81 2.41 4.95 2.78
CA LYS A 81 3.39 4.65 3.84
C LYS A 81 3.38 5.64 5.00
N ALA A 82 2.82 6.84 4.84
CA ALA A 82 3.09 7.95 5.76
C ALA A 82 1.94 8.95 5.98
N ASN A 83 1.04 9.14 5.02
CA ASN A 83 0.02 10.18 5.07
C ASN A 83 -1.40 9.60 5.13
N ARG A 84 -1.96 9.56 6.34
CA ARG A 84 -3.34 9.11 6.56
C ARG A 84 -4.40 9.88 5.77
N GLU A 85 -4.16 11.14 5.41
CA GLU A 85 -5.11 12.00 4.70
C GLU A 85 -5.22 11.61 3.22
N LYS A 86 -4.19 10.95 2.67
CA LYS A 86 -4.18 10.48 1.29
C LYS A 86 -4.91 9.16 1.09
N ILE A 87 -5.13 8.37 2.15
CA ILE A 87 -5.74 7.04 2.05
C ILE A 87 -7.11 7.07 1.34
N LEU A 88 -7.95 8.07 1.60
CA LEU A 88 -9.23 8.21 0.90
C LEU A 88 -9.05 8.48 -0.60
N ARG A 89 -8.02 9.26 -0.97
CA ARG A 89 -7.64 9.48 -2.37
C ARG A 89 -7.12 8.19 -3.01
N ASP A 90 -6.40 7.34 -2.30
CA ASP A 90 -5.90 6.07 -2.84
C ASP A 90 -7.03 5.06 -3.08
N ILE A 91 -8.05 5.06 -2.21
CA ILE A 91 -9.30 4.30 -2.44
C ILE A 91 -10.03 4.83 -3.69
N LEU A 92 -10.08 6.15 -3.89
CA LEU A 92 -10.62 6.74 -5.12
C LEU A 92 -9.81 6.33 -6.36
N LYS A 93 -8.47 6.36 -6.29
CA LYS A 93 -7.61 5.89 -7.37
C LYS A 93 -7.92 4.44 -7.74
N CYS A 94 -8.08 3.56 -6.74
CA CYS A 94 -8.52 2.18 -6.97
C CYS A 94 -9.84 2.10 -7.74
N HIS A 95 -10.83 2.93 -7.41
CA HIS A 95 -12.08 3.01 -8.16
C HIS A 95 -11.85 3.41 -9.63
N MET A 96 -10.98 4.39 -9.87
CA MET A 96 -10.61 4.83 -11.23
C MET A 96 -9.92 3.71 -12.02
N TYR A 97 -9.08 2.90 -11.38
CA TYR A 97 -8.40 1.77 -12.03
C TYR A 97 -9.36 0.65 -12.40
N LEU A 98 -10.30 0.32 -11.51
CA LEU A 98 -11.36 -0.65 -11.78
C LEU A 98 -12.25 -0.19 -12.93
N HIS A 99 -12.54 1.12 -13.02
CA HIS A 99 -13.27 1.70 -14.15
C HIS A 99 -12.44 1.71 -15.45
N ALA A 100 -11.12 1.85 -15.36
CA ALA A 100 -10.20 1.79 -16.49
C ALA A 100 -9.95 0.35 -17.00
N GLY A 101 -10.51 -0.68 -16.35
CA GLY A 101 -10.46 -2.07 -16.79
C GLY A 101 -9.61 -3.00 -15.93
N ALA A 102 -9.11 -2.55 -14.77
CA ALA A 102 -8.51 -3.45 -13.80
C ALA A 102 -9.58 -4.42 -13.23
N ASP A 103 -9.21 -5.68 -13.02
CA ASP A 103 -10.11 -6.65 -12.39
C ASP A 103 -10.20 -6.41 -10.88
N PHE A 104 -9.06 -6.13 -10.25
CA PHE A 104 -8.92 -5.88 -8.82
C PHE A 104 -8.03 -4.66 -8.55
N ALA A 105 -8.16 -4.12 -7.34
CA ALA A 105 -7.24 -3.11 -6.82
C ALA A 105 -6.85 -3.43 -5.38
N MET A 106 -5.69 -2.96 -4.94
CA MET A 106 -5.16 -3.18 -3.61
C MET A 106 -4.56 -1.91 -3.04
N VAL A 107 -4.88 -1.59 -1.78
CA VAL A 107 -4.24 -0.51 -1.02
C VAL A 107 -3.42 -1.12 0.11
N VAL A 108 -2.12 -0.85 0.13
CA VAL A 108 -1.15 -1.44 1.04
C VAL A 108 -0.74 -0.41 2.10
N LEU A 109 -0.93 -0.75 3.38
CA LEU A 109 -0.84 0.19 4.50
C LEU A 109 -0.04 -0.39 5.67
N PRO A 110 0.89 0.37 6.28
CA PRO A 110 1.59 -0.08 7.47
C PRO A 110 0.69 -0.02 8.71
N LYS A 111 0.82 -1.03 9.57
CA LYS A 111 0.14 -1.11 10.88
C LYS A 111 0.88 -0.36 11.99
N ASN A 112 2.16 -0.03 11.77
CA ASN A 112 3.03 0.58 12.76
C ASN A 112 3.91 1.69 12.18
N TYR A 113 3.31 2.60 11.41
CA TYR A 113 4.00 3.77 10.89
C TYR A 113 4.56 4.63 12.03
N SER A 114 5.88 4.81 12.07
CA SER A 114 6.55 5.61 13.09
C SER A 114 6.43 7.10 12.80
N HIS A 115 5.39 7.75 13.31
CA HIS A 115 5.16 9.19 13.21
C HIS A 115 5.93 9.97 14.32
N SER A 116 6.07 11.29 14.16
CA SER A 116 6.70 12.16 15.18
C SER A 116 5.93 12.19 16.50
N HIS A 117 4.62 11.94 16.46
CA HIS A 117 3.70 11.95 17.60
C HIS A 117 3.34 10.53 18.09
N GLY A 118 4.15 9.52 17.77
CA GLY A 118 3.93 8.13 18.17
C GLY A 118 3.78 7.19 16.97
N VAL A 119 3.26 5.99 17.22
CA VAL A 119 3.05 4.97 16.19
C VAL A 119 1.60 5.04 15.70
N TRP A 120 1.41 5.15 14.39
CA TRP A 120 0.09 5.18 13.76
C TRP A 120 -0.18 3.88 13.03
N ASN A 121 -1.39 3.35 13.19
CA ASN A 121 -1.88 2.23 12.41
C ASN A 121 -2.64 2.74 11.17
N LEU A 122 -1.91 2.93 10.06
CA LEU A 122 -2.53 3.43 8.82
C LEU A 122 -3.52 2.43 8.24
N PHE A 123 -3.33 1.13 8.47
CA PHE A 123 -4.29 0.10 8.07
C PHE A 123 -5.64 0.29 8.75
N ASP A 124 -5.69 0.51 10.07
CA ASP A 124 -6.96 0.78 10.77
C ASP A 124 -7.63 2.06 10.27
N PHE A 125 -6.84 3.11 9.98
CA PHE A 125 -7.36 4.31 9.33
C PHE A 125 -7.96 4.00 7.96
N GLY A 126 -7.30 3.15 7.16
CA GLY A 126 -7.82 2.71 5.86
C GLY A 126 -9.10 1.89 5.97
N VAL A 127 -9.20 1.00 6.95
CA VAL A 127 -10.44 0.26 7.24
C VAL A 127 -11.58 1.22 7.57
N GLN A 128 -11.33 2.25 8.38
CA GLN A 128 -12.34 3.27 8.69
C GLN A 128 -12.77 4.04 7.43
N ARG A 129 -11.84 4.52 6.60
CA ARG A 129 -12.17 5.23 5.35
C ARG A 129 -12.96 4.34 4.40
N PHE A 130 -12.57 3.07 4.28
CA PHE A 130 -13.26 2.11 3.42
C PHE A 130 -14.68 1.81 3.91
N GLN A 131 -14.87 1.69 5.23
CA GLN A 131 -16.21 1.56 5.83
C GLN A 131 -17.07 2.82 5.60
N GLU A 132 -16.50 4.01 5.66
CA GLU A 132 -17.20 5.25 5.30
C GLU A 132 -17.60 5.25 3.82
N CYS A 133 -16.73 4.78 2.92
CA CYS A 133 -17.07 4.62 1.51
C CYS A 133 -18.27 3.69 1.31
N LEU A 134 -18.30 2.55 2.01
CA LEU A 134 -19.43 1.61 1.99
C LEU A 134 -20.71 2.23 2.57
N THR A 135 -20.59 2.97 3.68
CA THR A 135 -21.73 3.53 4.41
C THR A 135 -22.39 4.69 3.67
N TYR A 136 -21.59 5.56 3.06
CA TYR A 136 -22.05 6.82 2.46
C TYR A 136 -22.10 6.79 0.93
N GLY A 137 -21.86 5.64 0.30
CA GLY A 137 -22.06 5.45 -1.14
C GLY A 137 -20.94 6.01 -2.02
N PHE A 138 -19.69 5.91 -1.57
CA PHE A 138 -18.53 6.26 -2.39
C PHE A 138 -18.18 5.10 -3.34
N GLY A 139 -19.00 4.95 -4.39
CA GLY A 139 -18.91 3.88 -5.38
C GLY A 139 -19.98 2.81 -5.21
N ALA A 140 -20.16 1.99 -6.23
CA ALA A 140 -21.08 0.85 -6.19
C ALA A 140 -20.45 -0.33 -5.42
N ALA A 141 -21.28 -1.10 -4.71
CA ALA A 141 -20.84 -2.20 -3.84
C ALA A 141 -20.01 -3.26 -4.61
N ASP A 142 -20.39 -3.54 -5.85
CA ASP A 142 -19.68 -4.46 -6.76
C ASP A 142 -18.25 -4.01 -7.09
N THR A 143 -17.98 -2.71 -6.99
CA THR A 143 -16.68 -2.11 -7.25
C THR A 143 -15.83 -2.09 -6.00
N LEU A 144 -16.43 -1.77 -4.85
CA LEU A 144 -15.74 -1.84 -3.56
C LEU A 144 -15.35 -3.29 -3.20
N ASP A 145 -16.17 -4.29 -3.55
CA ASP A 145 -15.86 -5.72 -3.36
C ASP A 145 -14.64 -6.24 -4.18
N ARG A 146 -14.11 -5.41 -5.08
CA ARG A 146 -12.92 -5.66 -5.90
C ARG A 146 -11.68 -4.92 -5.38
N ILE A 147 -11.80 -4.15 -4.29
CA ILE A 147 -10.68 -3.49 -3.61
C ILE A 147 -10.29 -4.31 -2.37
N LEU A 148 -9.00 -4.56 -2.21
CA LEU A 148 -8.43 -5.22 -1.03
C LEU A 148 -7.58 -4.23 -0.23
N LEU A 149 -7.78 -4.13 1.08
CA LEU A 149 -6.83 -3.48 1.97
C LEU A 149 -5.83 -4.53 2.49
N LEU A 150 -4.54 -4.27 2.32
CA LEU A 150 -3.45 -5.13 2.80
C LEU A 150 -2.66 -4.39 3.90
N GLY A 151 -2.71 -4.91 5.13
CA GLY A 151 -1.97 -4.36 6.25
C GLY A 151 -0.65 -5.10 6.50
N PHE A 152 0.47 -4.38 6.65
CA PHE A 152 1.78 -4.97 6.96
C PHE A 152 2.42 -4.37 8.22
N GLU A 153 3.30 -5.12 8.87
CA GLU A 153 4.09 -4.65 10.01
C GLU A 153 5.54 -4.43 9.59
N GLN A 154 6.15 -3.36 10.11
CA GLN A 154 7.51 -2.95 9.82
C GLN A 154 8.44 -3.31 10.99
N PHE A 155 9.60 -3.87 10.71
CA PHE A 155 10.58 -4.29 11.72
C PHE A 155 11.99 -3.79 11.38
N VAL A 156 12.80 -3.53 12.41
CA VAL A 156 14.22 -3.24 12.24
C VAL A 156 14.96 -4.54 11.98
N ALA A 157 15.60 -4.65 10.81
CA ALA A 157 16.21 -5.91 10.35
C ALA A 157 17.26 -6.49 11.32
N SER A 158 18.06 -5.65 11.99
CA SER A 158 19.13 -6.09 12.88
C SER A 158 18.66 -6.59 14.24
N THR A 159 17.50 -6.11 14.73
CA THR A 159 17.00 -6.42 16.08
C THR A 159 15.69 -7.19 16.06
N ASN A 160 15.04 -7.29 14.90
CA ASN A 160 13.68 -7.79 14.73
C ASN A 160 12.65 -7.09 15.63
N ALA A 161 12.97 -5.89 16.12
CA ALA A 161 12.05 -5.08 16.91
C ALA A 161 11.09 -4.34 15.98
N PRO A 162 9.79 -4.21 16.34
CA PRO A 162 8.86 -3.38 15.58
C PRO A 162 9.40 -1.96 15.41
N LEU A 163 9.16 -1.36 14.24
CA LEU A 163 9.47 0.04 14.01
C LEU A 163 8.72 0.89 15.04
N SER A 164 9.43 1.82 15.68
CA SER A 164 8.89 2.66 16.75
C SER A 164 9.42 4.08 16.65
N GLN A 165 8.85 4.99 17.43
CA GLN A 165 9.34 6.38 17.51
C GLN A 165 10.84 6.45 17.87
N LYS A 166 11.34 5.52 18.71
CA LYS A 166 12.77 5.44 19.04
C LYS A 166 13.62 5.13 17.81
N THR A 167 13.12 4.29 16.91
CA THR A 167 13.79 3.97 15.65
C THR A 167 13.89 5.19 14.74
N ARG A 168 12.85 6.05 14.69
CA ARG A 168 12.89 7.30 13.92
C ARG A 168 13.83 8.35 14.50
N LEU A 169 14.02 8.36 15.82
CA LEU A 169 14.86 9.32 16.53
C LEU A 169 16.31 8.85 16.75
N ALA A 170 16.59 7.56 16.53
CA ALA A 170 17.94 7.03 16.54
C ALA A 170 18.72 7.66 15.40
N ARG A 171 19.40 8.78 15.69
CA ARG A 171 20.41 9.36 14.81
C ARG A 171 21.38 8.25 14.43
N HIS A 172 21.75 8.17 13.16
CA HIS A 172 22.94 7.46 12.75
C HIS A 172 24.09 7.95 13.65
N ALA A 173 24.48 7.11 14.61
CA ALA A 173 25.70 7.25 15.37
C ALA A 173 26.86 6.75 14.52
#